data_AF-K2RWZ7-F1
#
_entry.id   AF-K2RWZ7-F1
#
_cell.length_a   1.000
_cell.length_b   1.000
_cell.length_c   1.000
_cell.angle_alpha   90.00
_cell.angle_beta   90.00
_cell.angle_gamma   90.00
#
_symmetry.space_group_name_H-M   'P 1'
#
loop_
_entity.id
_entity.type
_entity.pdbx_description
1 polymer ?
#
loop_
_entity_poly.entity_id
_entity_poly.type
_entity_poly.pdbx_seq_one_letter_code
_entity_poly.pdbx_strand_id
1 'polypeptide(L)'
;MDALLSHYEKAKIQYSQPDQYNAQMLRSIEMGWFVLDKYYSKTDEAPVYAAALLLDPRKRAAYIRKNWPSDWHEPSIIAANTIWEENYNTDLIKDLPTNLEASPPPPEERPNKLDVLFKDLDVKPTSQAESDDFDTFINAHPIKLPKDCTPLQWWC
;
A
#
# COMPACT_ATOMS: atom_id res chain seq x y z
N MET A 1 5.64 -2.54 -0.23
CA MET A 1 6.54 -3.58 -0.80
C MET A 1 6.77 -3.37 -2.29
N ASP A 2 5.76 -2.88 -3.02
CA ASP A 2 5.78 -2.70 -4.48
C ASP A 2 6.92 -1.82 -5.00
N ALA A 3 7.33 -0.79 -4.23
CA ALA A 3 8.44 0.10 -4.60
C ALA A 3 9.78 -0.65 -4.74
N LEU A 4 10.01 -1.63 -3.85
CA LEU A 4 11.21 -2.46 -3.89
C LEU A 4 11.16 -3.43 -5.08
N LEU A 5 9.99 -3.99 -5.36
CA LEU A 5 9.78 -4.88 -6.50
C LEU A 5 10.07 -4.14 -7.81
N SER A 6 9.45 -2.97 -8.01
CA SER A 6 9.70 -2.12 -9.18
C SER A 6 11.16 -1.69 -9.30
N HIS A 7 11.82 -1.38 -8.17
CA HIS A 7 13.24 -1.05 -8.16
C HIS A 7 14.10 -2.22 -8.63
N TYR A 8 13.84 -3.43 -8.14
CA TYR A 8 14.59 -4.61 -8.55
C TYR A 8 14.36 -5.00 -10.01
N GLU A 9 13.15 -4.84 -10.54
CA GLU A 9 12.87 -5.05 -11.97
C GLU A 9 13.70 -4.11 -12.84
N LYS A 10 13.66 -2.81 -12.53
CA LYS A 10 14.46 -1.79 -13.22
C LYS A 10 15.96 -2.10 -13.13
N ALA A 11 16.45 -2.44 -11.93
CA ALA A 11 17.84 -2.78 -11.70
C ALA A 11 18.25 -4.06 -12.46
N LYS A 12 17.40 -5.09 -12.48
CA LYS A 12 17.65 -6.32 -13.23
C LYS A 12 17.81 -6.03 -14.72
N ILE A 13 16.92 -5.22 -15.30
CA ILE A 13 17.01 -4.81 -16.72
C ILE A 13 18.32 -4.07 -16.99
N GLN A 14 18.70 -3.14 -16.10
CA GLN A 14 19.93 -2.35 -16.21
C GLN A 14 21.19 -3.23 -16.19
N TYR A 15 21.34 -4.09 -15.19
CA TYR A 15 22.52 -4.95 -15.03
C TYR A 15 22.51 -6.19 -15.94
N SER A 16 21.44 -6.42 -16.69
CA SER A 16 21.38 -7.45 -17.75
C SER A 16 21.84 -6.91 -19.11
N GLN A 17 21.98 -5.58 -19.27
CA GLN A 17 22.49 -5.01 -20.51
C GLN A 17 23.98 -5.35 -20.69
N PRO A 18 24.45 -5.63 -21.92
CA PRO A 18 25.84 -5.99 -22.17
C PRO A 18 26.85 -4.93 -21.70
N ASP A 19 26.47 -3.65 -21.74
CA ASP A 19 27.33 -2.53 -21.34
C ASP A 19 27.49 -2.39 -19.82
N GLN A 20 26.53 -2.90 -19.03
CA GLN A 20 26.51 -2.77 -17.57
C GLN A 20 26.40 -4.13 -16.87
N TYR A 21 26.79 -5.20 -17.58
CA TYR A 21 26.63 -6.57 -17.10
C TYR A 21 27.40 -6.81 -15.80
N ASN A 22 26.68 -7.16 -14.74
CA ASN A 22 27.29 -7.51 -13.46
C ASN A 22 26.58 -8.71 -12.81
N ALA A 23 27.21 -9.88 -12.92
CA ALA A 23 26.68 -11.13 -12.38
C ALA A 23 26.49 -11.12 -10.85
N GLN A 24 27.35 -10.43 -10.09
CA GLN A 24 27.21 -10.34 -8.63
C GLN A 24 25.99 -9.51 -8.24
N MET A 25 25.73 -8.43 -8.98
CA MET A 25 24.59 -7.57 -8.75
C MET A 25 23.29 -8.27 -9.11
N LEU A 26 23.24 -8.96 -10.25
CA LEU A 26 22.10 -9.80 -10.63
C LEU A 26 21.81 -10.87 -9.58
N ARG A 27 22.84 -11.57 -9.08
CA ARG A 27 22.67 -12.56 -8.02
C ARG A 27 22.12 -11.95 -6.74
N SER A 28 22.59 -10.76 -6.36
CA SER A 28 22.10 -10.03 -5.19
C SER A 28 20.63 -9.62 -5.34
N ILE A 29 20.23 -9.20 -6.55
CA ILE A 29 18.84 -8.87 -6.89
C ILE A 29 17.96 -10.12 -6.81
N GLU A 30 18.40 -11.27 -7.33
CA GLU A 30 17.68 -12.54 -7.21
C GLU A 30 17.44 -12.95 -5.75
N MET A 31 18.43 -12.75 -4.88
CA MET A 31 18.27 -13.01 -3.45
C MET A 31 17.29 -12.05 -2.79
N GLY A 32 17.30 -10.77 -3.18
CA GLY A 32 16.31 -9.79 -2.75
C GLY A 32 14.89 -10.19 -3.18
N TRP A 33 14.73 -10.65 -4.42
CA TRP A 33 13.47 -11.19 -4.95
C TRP A 33 12.97 -12.40 -4.16
N PHE A 34 13.84 -13.36 -3.84
CA PHE A 34 13.48 -14.52 -3.03
C PHE A 34 12.93 -14.13 -1.65
N VAL A 35 13.53 -13.12 -1.01
CA VAL A 35 13.05 -12.62 0.28
C VAL A 35 11.70 -11.90 0.12
N LEU A 36 11.54 -11.09 -0.92
CA LEU A 36 10.27 -10.41 -1.19
C LEU A 36 9.14 -11.42 -1.44
N ASP A 37 9.38 -12.44 -2.28
CA ASP A 37 8.44 -13.51 -2.58
C ASP A 37 7.90 -14.16 -1.30
N LYS A 38 8.81 -14.52 -0.37
CA LYS A 38 8.44 -15.05 0.95
C LYS A 38 7.49 -14.13 1.74
N TYR A 39 7.68 -12.81 1.68
CA TYR A 39 6.81 -11.88 2.40
C TYR A 39 5.50 -11.62 1.66
N TYR A 40 5.48 -11.65 0.33
CA TYR A 40 4.24 -11.62 -0.44
C TYR A 40 3.38 -12.87 -0.20
N SER A 41 3.98 -14.06 -0.12
CA SER A 41 3.22 -15.27 0.25
C SER A 41 2.56 -15.16 1.63
N LYS A 42 3.20 -14.44 2.57
CA LYS A 42 2.60 -14.16 3.89
C LYS A 42 1.49 -13.12 3.84
N THR A 43 1.50 -12.20 2.87
CA THR A 43 0.38 -11.27 2.68
C THR A 43 -0.82 -11.94 2.03
N ASP A 44 -0.63 -13.07 1.35
CA ASP A 44 -1.75 -13.88 0.87
C ASP A 44 -2.45 -14.62 2.03
N GLU A 45 -1.74 -14.93 3.12
CA GLU A 45 -2.32 -15.54 4.33
C GLU A 45 -3.24 -14.56 5.08
N ALA A 46 -2.94 -13.27 5.04
CA ALA A 46 -3.75 -12.23 5.66
C ALA A 46 -3.75 -10.95 4.81
N PRO A 47 -4.91 -10.47 4.32
CA PRO A 47 -5.05 -9.32 3.42
C PRO A 47 -4.76 -7.97 4.10
N VAL A 48 -3.93 -7.93 5.13
CA VAL A 48 -3.52 -6.75 5.88
C VAL A 48 -2.85 -5.73 4.97
N TYR A 49 -2.02 -6.19 4.02
CA TYR A 49 -1.35 -5.28 3.08
C TYR A 49 -2.33 -4.64 2.10
N ALA A 50 -3.24 -5.43 1.52
CA ALA A 50 -4.30 -4.93 0.65
C ALA A 50 -5.23 -3.97 1.40
N ALA A 51 -5.68 -4.34 2.60
CA ALA A 51 -6.52 -3.50 3.45
C ALA A 51 -5.83 -2.17 3.78
N ALA A 52 -4.55 -2.17 4.12
CA ALA A 52 -3.80 -0.95 4.41
C ALA A 52 -3.72 -0.01 3.19
N LEU A 53 -3.61 -0.54 1.97
CA LEU A 53 -3.63 0.26 0.74
C LEU A 53 -5.02 0.82 0.44
N LEU A 54 -6.08 0.05 0.72
CA LEU A 54 -7.46 0.46 0.53
C LEU A 54 -7.88 1.55 1.53
N LEU A 55 -7.44 1.43 2.78
CA LEU A 55 -7.70 2.40 3.87
C LEU A 55 -6.84 3.66 3.78
N ASP A 56 -5.80 3.68 2.95
CA ASP A 56 -5.02 4.90 2.72
C ASP A 56 -5.79 5.83 1.77
N PRO A 57 -6.25 7.01 2.22
CA PRO A 57 -7.05 7.94 1.41
C PRO A 57 -6.30 8.44 0.17
N ARG A 58 -4.95 8.38 0.14
CA ARG A 58 -4.13 8.76 -1.03
C ARG A 58 -4.05 7.68 -2.10
N LYS A 59 -4.39 6.44 -1.75
CA LYS A 59 -4.19 5.26 -2.61
C LYS A 59 -5.50 4.65 -3.04
N ARG A 60 -6.30 4.18 -2.07
CA ARG A 60 -7.60 3.51 -2.27
C ARG A 60 -7.49 2.37 -3.31
N ALA A 61 -8.62 1.89 -3.84
CA ALA A 61 -8.61 0.84 -4.87
C ALA A 61 -7.91 1.28 -6.17
N ALA A 62 -7.82 2.59 -6.43
CA ALA A 62 -7.12 3.13 -7.60
C ALA A 62 -5.63 2.76 -7.63
N TYR A 63 -4.98 2.62 -6.47
CA TYR A 63 -3.59 2.20 -6.39
C TYR A 63 -3.40 0.75 -6.82
N ILE A 64 -4.25 -0.16 -6.31
CA ILE A 64 -4.21 -1.58 -6.68
C ILE A 64 -4.46 -1.70 -8.18
N ARG A 65 -5.48 -1.02 -8.71
CA ARG A 65 -5.81 -1.05 -10.14
C ARG A 65 -4.69 -0.55 -11.05
N LYS A 66 -3.88 0.41 -10.58
CA LYS A 66 -2.77 1.01 -11.34
C LYS A 66 -1.50 0.15 -11.27
N ASN A 67 -1.15 -0.33 -10.08
CA ASN A 67 0.18 -0.85 -9.80
C ASN A 67 0.23 -2.39 -9.74
N TRP A 68 -0.91 -3.07 -9.60
CA TRP A 68 -0.97 -4.52 -9.46
C TRP A 68 -1.52 -5.18 -10.74
N PRO A 69 -1.23 -6.47 -10.98
CA PRO A 69 -1.84 -7.25 -12.06
C PRO A 69 -3.36 -7.32 -11.93
N SER A 70 -4.08 -7.33 -13.05
CA SER A 70 -5.56 -7.40 -13.09
C SER A 70 -6.13 -8.56 -12.27
N ASP A 71 -5.45 -9.69 -12.31
CA ASP A 71 -5.89 -10.94 -11.69
C ASP A 71 -5.89 -10.84 -10.15
N TRP A 72 -5.16 -9.87 -9.59
CA TRP A 72 -5.03 -9.66 -8.15
C TRP A 72 -5.99 -8.59 -7.63
N HIS A 73 -6.69 -7.85 -8.50
CA HIS A 73 -7.54 -6.73 -8.06
C HIS A 73 -8.71 -7.24 -7.22
N GLU A 74 -9.57 -8.07 -7.81
CA GLU A 74 -10.78 -8.56 -7.15
C GLU A 74 -10.48 -9.43 -5.92
N PRO A 75 -9.57 -10.42 -5.96
CA PRO A 75 -9.27 -11.25 -4.79
C PRO A 75 -8.81 -10.42 -3.58
N SER A 76 -7.99 -9.38 -3.84
CA SER A 76 -7.45 -8.53 -2.77
C SER A 76 -8.50 -7.63 -2.15
N ILE A 77 -9.41 -7.09 -2.96
CA ILE A 77 -10.51 -6.25 -2.49
C ILE A 77 -11.52 -7.09 -1.71
N ILE A 78 -11.90 -8.26 -2.23
CA ILE A 78 -12.81 -9.19 -1.56
C ILE A 78 -12.24 -9.62 -0.21
N ALA A 79 -10.98 -10.06 -0.18
CA ALA A 79 -10.35 -10.51 1.06
C ALA A 79 -10.30 -9.40 2.13
N ALA A 80 -10.00 -8.16 1.73
CA ALA A 80 -10.04 -7.02 2.64
C ALA A 80 -11.46 -6.72 3.13
N ASN A 81 -12.46 -6.77 2.23
CA ASN A 81 -13.86 -6.57 2.60
C ASN A 81 -14.37 -7.66 3.54
N THR A 82 -14.00 -8.93 3.33
CA THR A 82 -14.37 -10.03 4.25
C THR A 82 -13.84 -9.78 5.66
N ILE A 83 -12.60 -9.33 5.82
CA ILE A 83 -12.07 -8.96 7.15
C ILE A 83 -12.86 -7.82 7.77
N TRP A 84 -13.19 -6.79 6.97
CA TRP A 84 -14.02 -5.68 7.43
C TRP A 84 -15.39 -6.16 7.88
N GLU A 85 -16.04 -7.00 7.08
CA GLU A 85 -17.36 -7.56 7.37
C GLU A 85 -17.37 -8.41 8.65
N GLU A 86 -16.41 -9.32 8.80
CA GLU A 86 -16.32 -10.25 9.92
C GLU A 86 -15.97 -9.57 11.25
N ASN A 87 -15.08 -8.58 11.23
CA ASN A 87 -14.48 -8.04 12.45
C ASN A 87 -14.92 -6.62 12.79
N TYR A 88 -15.45 -5.86 11.82
CA TYR A 88 -15.71 -4.43 11.96
C TYR A 88 -17.12 -4.00 11.51
N ASN A 89 -17.77 -4.70 10.58
CA ASN A 89 -19.14 -4.44 10.09
C ASN A 89 -20.22 -5.11 10.96
N THR A 90 -20.05 -5.04 12.27
CA THR A 90 -21.12 -5.40 13.20
C THR A 90 -21.51 -4.15 13.97
N ASP A 91 -22.81 -3.95 14.19
CA ASP A 91 -23.45 -2.90 15.01
C ASP A 91 -22.98 -2.85 16.49
N LEU A 92 -21.83 -3.46 16.81
CA LEU A 92 -21.22 -3.54 18.13
C LEU A 92 -20.47 -2.26 18.55
N ILE A 93 -20.42 -1.23 17.71
CA ILE A 93 -20.00 0.12 18.14
C ILE A 93 -21.20 0.86 18.75
N LYS A 94 -21.79 0.31 19.82
CA LYS A 94 -22.65 1.09 20.72
C LYS A 94 -22.02 1.36 22.08
N ASP A 95 -21.02 0.59 22.50
CA ASP A 95 -20.47 0.69 23.86
C ASP A 95 -18.94 0.60 23.95
N LEU A 96 -18.17 1.10 22.97
CA LEU A 96 -16.73 1.29 23.17
C LEU A 96 -16.47 2.74 23.62
N PRO A 97 -15.92 2.99 24.81
CA PRO A 97 -15.45 4.33 25.15
C PRO A 97 -14.37 4.72 24.15
N THR A 98 -14.66 5.75 23.36
CA THR A 98 -13.74 6.44 22.47
C THR A 98 -12.60 7.03 23.29
N ASN A 99 -11.60 6.21 23.59
CA ASN A 99 -10.29 6.69 24.00
C ASN A 99 -9.25 5.90 23.23
N LEU A 100 -9.20 6.16 21.92
CA LEU A 100 -8.03 5.86 21.11
C LEU A 100 -6.99 6.92 21.48
N GLU A 101 -6.08 6.60 22.40
CA GLU A 101 -4.90 7.43 22.60
C GLU A 101 -4.17 7.53 21.25
N ALA A 102 -4.11 8.75 20.71
CA ALA A 102 -3.35 9.04 19.52
C ALA A 102 -1.89 8.63 19.76
N SER A 103 -1.43 7.62 19.03
CA SER A 103 -0.01 7.27 19.01
C SER A 103 0.77 8.53 18.61
N PRO A 104 1.85 8.91 19.33
CA PRO A 104 2.62 10.08 18.98
C PRO A 104 3.06 9.97 17.52
N PRO A 105 2.99 11.07 16.75
CA PRO A 105 3.37 11.05 15.34
C PRO A 105 4.81 10.51 15.22
N PRO A 106 5.07 9.61 14.26
CA PRO A 106 6.43 9.21 13.95
C PRO A 106 7.26 10.49 13.70
N PRO A 107 8.49 10.59 14.22
CA PRO A 107 9.35 11.74 13.95
C PRO A 107 9.43 11.98 12.44
N GLU A 108 9.32 13.24 12.02
CA GLU A 108 9.49 13.63 10.62
C GLU A 108 10.89 13.20 10.13
N GLU A 109 10.96 12.05 9.48
CA GLU A 109 12.18 11.59 8.85
C GLU A 109 12.38 12.32 7.52
N ARG A 110 13.58 12.85 7.31
CA ARG A 110 13.97 13.46 6.04
C ARG A 110 13.73 12.45 4.92
N PRO A 111 13.22 12.89 3.76
CA PRO A 111 12.89 11.98 2.67
C PRO A 111 14.13 11.15 2.33
N ASN A 112 14.03 9.85 2.55
CA ASN A 112 15.10 8.90 2.32
C ASN A 112 14.99 8.33 0.90
N LYS A 113 15.92 7.44 0.53
CA LYS A 113 15.96 6.88 -0.82
C LYS A 113 14.72 6.04 -1.17
N LEU A 114 14.01 5.50 -0.17
CA LEU A 114 12.77 4.75 -0.37
C LEU A 114 11.61 5.69 -0.75
N ASP A 115 11.53 6.88 -0.16
CA ASP A 115 10.50 7.86 -0.50
C ASP A 115 10.57 8.28 -1.97
N VAL A 116 11.78 8.30 -2.54
CA VAL A 116 11.96 8.52 -3.98
C VAL A 116 11.37 7.38 -4.80
N LEU A 117 11.51 6.13 -4.37
CA LEU A 117 10.98 4.97 -5.08
C LEU A 117 9.44 4.94 -5.05
N PHE A 118 8.82 5.40 -3.95
CA PHE A 118 7.35 5.43 -3.83
C PHE A 118 6.69 6.46 -4.76
N LYS A 119 7.38 7.54 -5.14
CA LYS A 119 6.83 8.57 -6.06
C LYS A 119 6.37 8.00 -7.40
N ASP A 120 7.03 6.95 -7.91
CA ASP A 120 6.66 6.34 -9.18
C ASP A 120 5.30 5.59 -9.09
N LEU A 121 4.94 5.16 -7.88
CA LEU A 121 3.74 4.38 -7.60
C LEU A 121 2.54 5.22 -7.18
N ASP A 122 2.75 6.51 -6.89
CA ASP A 122 1.68 7.42 -6.45
C ASP A 122 0.55 7.50 -7.48
N VAL A 123 -0.68 7.50 -6.97
CA VAL A 123 -1.88 7.71 -7.77
C VAL A 123 -2.18 9.19 -7.82
N LYS A 124 -2.58 9.72 -8.98
CA LYS A 124 -2.97 11.13 -9.12
C LYS A 124 -4.27 11.37 -8.36
N PRO A 125 -4.28 12.23 -7.34
CA PRO A 125 -5.48 12.48 -6.56
C PRO A 125 -6.40 13.52 -7.21
N THR A 126 -7.71 13.28 -7.10
CA THR A 126 -8.82 14.13 -7.60
C THR A 126 -9.84 14.29 -6.48
N SER A 127 -10.40 15.49 -6.33
CA SER A 127 -11.21 15.90 -5.17
C SER A 127 -12.64 15.33 -5.13
N GLN A 128 -13.06 14.99 -3.89
CA GLN A 128 -14.41 14.63 -3.34
C GLN A 128 -14.91 13.17 -3.45
N ALA A 129 -15.23 12.56 -2.30
CA ALA A 129 -16.56 12.46 -1.64
C ALA A 129 -16.36 11.67 -0.32
N GLU A 130 -16.96 12.12 0.78
CA GLU A 130 -16.90 11.44 2.09
C GLU A 130 -18.16 10.60 2.24
N SER A 131 -17.98 9.28 2.33
CA SER A 131 -19.01 8.30 2.67
C SER A 131 -18.38 7.31 3.64
N ASP A 132 -19.13 6.95 4.68
CA ASP A 132 -18.69 6.05 5.78
C ASP A 132 -18.76 4.57 5.39
N ASP A 133 -19.42 4.26 4.26
CA ASP A 133 -19.48 2.91 3.73
C ASP A 133 -18.13 2.50 3.10
N PHE A 134 -17.58 1.36 3.55
CA PHE A 134 -16.26 0.88 3.15
C PHE A 134 -16.14 0.72 1.63
N ASP A 135 -17.14 0.12 0.98
CA ASP A 135 -17.14 -0.09 -0.46
C ASP A 135 -17.21 1.26 -1.22
N THR A 136 -18.00 2.21 -0.69
CA THR A 136 -18.04 3.58 -1.21
C THR A 136 -16.68 4.28 -1.04
N PHE A 137 -16.02 4.13 0.11
CA PHE A 137 -14.73 4.76 0.41
C PHE A 137 -13.60 4.24 -0.50
N ILE A 138 -13.47 2.92 -0.64
CA ILE A 138 -12.36 2.33 -1.40
C ILE A 138 -12.46 2.62 -2.90
N ASN A 139 -13.67 2.78 -3.43
CA ASN A 139 -13.90 3.08 -4.84
C ASN A 139 -13.89 4.58 -5.15
N ALA A 140 -13.95 5.44 -4.13
CA ALA A 140 -13.84 6.88 -4.31
C ALA A 140 -12.45 7.31 -4.80
N HIS A 141 -12.37 8.49 -5.42
CA HIS A 141 -11.11 9.00 -5.96
C HIS A 141 -10.07 9.28 -4.87
N PRO A 142 -8.77 9.05 -5.11
CA PRO A 142 -7.74 9.33 -4.11
C PRO A 142 -7.69 10.81 -3.70
N ILE A 143 -7.52 11.07 -2.41
CA ILE A 143 -7.52 12.39 -1.78
C ILE A 143 -6.11 12.98 -1.76
N LYS A 144 -5.99 14.29 -2.03
CA LYS A 144 -4.77 15.07 -1.74
C LYS A 144 -4.72 15.35 -0.25
N LEU A 145 -3.95 14.57 0.51
CA LEU A 145 -3.62 14.99 1.88
C LEU A 145 -2.61 16.15 1.83
N PRO A 146 -2.66 17.07 2.81
CA PRO A 146 -1.57 18.01 3.06
C PRO A 146 -0.22 17.28 3.15
N LYS A 147 0.86 17.96 2.73
CA LYS A 147 2.22 17.39 2.76
C LYS A 147 2.61 16.83 4.13
N ASP A 148 2.12 17.47 5.18
CA ASP A 148 2.50 17.20 6.57
C ASP A 148 1.48 16.31 7.30
N CYS A 149 0.45 15.81 6.58
CA CYS A 149 -0.61 14.98 7.15
C CYS A 149 -0.41 13.51 6.73
N THR A 150 -0.09 12.65 7.69
CA THR A 150 0.00 11.21 7.49
C THR A 150 -1.41 10.58 7.34
N PRO A 151 -1.56 9.45 6.64
CA PRO A 151 -2.83 8.73 6.57
C PRO A 151 -3.44 8.43 7.94
N LEU A 152 -2.60 8.14 8.94
CA LEU A 152 -3.07 7.90 10.31
C LEU A 152 -3.65 9.16 10.96
N GLN A 153 -2.99 10.32 10.78
CA GLN A 153 -3.53 11.60 11.27
C GLN A 153 -4.81 12.04 10.55
N TRP A 154 -5.08 11.54 9.35
CA TRP A 154 -6.33 11.82 8.64
C TRP A 154 -7.52 11.07 9.26
N TRP A 155 -7.28 9.89 9.84
CA TRP A 155 -8.31 9.09 10.50
C TRP A 155 -8.58 9.49 11.97
N CYS A 156 -7.75 10.37 12.56
CA CYS A 156 -7.89 10.88 13.92
C CYS A 156 -8.56 12.26 13.94
#